data_AF-A0A4R5PHD7-F1
#
_entry.id   AF-A0A4R5PHD7-F1
#
_cell.length_a   1.000
_cell.length_b   1.000
_cell.length_c   1.000
_cell.angle_alpha   90.00
_cell.angle_beta   90.00
_cell.angle_gamma   90.00
#
_symmetry.space_group_name_H-M   'P 1'
#
loop_
_entity.id
_entity.type
_entity.pdbx_description
1 polymer ?
#
loop_
_entity_poly.entity_id
_entity_poly.type
_entity_poly.pdbx_seq_one_letter_code
_entity_poly.pdbx_strand_id
1 'polypeptide(L)'
;MTMSPTLAKWLPVVLLSLSNIFMTFAWYGHLRFKSASLILVIVISWGIAFFEYCLAVPANRIGSDYWTAAELKTMQEVITLVVFAGFAVTYLKEPLGWNHAIGFALIAIGASFVFRG
;
A
#
# COMPACT_ATOMS: atom_id res chain seq x y z
N MET A 1 9.99 -26.85 0.24
CA MET A 1 11.12 -26.07 -0.33
C MET A 1 11.30 -24.87 0.60
N THR A 2 12.34 -24.84 1.41
CA THR A 2 12.63 -23.70 2.31
C THR A 2 13.05 -22.50 1.47
N MET A 3 12.40 -21.34 1.63
CA MET A 3 12.78 -20.12 0.90
C MET A 3 14.18 -19.68 1.33
N SER A 4 14.96 -19.11 0.41
CA SER A 4 16.23 -18.46 0.77
C SER A 4 15.98 -17.34 1.79
N PRO A 5 16.81 -17.18 2.84
CA PRO A 5 16.64 -16.12 3.84
C PRO A 5 16.56 -14.71 3.23
N THR A 6 17.33 -14.45 2.17
CA THR A 6 17.27 -13.18 1.44
C THR A 6 15.93 -12.98 0.75
N LEU A 7 15.40 -14.04 0.13
CA LEU A 7 14.10 -13.98 -0.53
C LEU A 7 12.99 -13.76 0.50
N ALA A 8 13.03 -14.47 1.63
CA ALA A 8 12.04 -14.32 2.70
C ALA A 8 12.05 -12.91 3.31
N LYS A 9 13.22 -12.27 3.44
CA LYS A 9 13.33 -10.88 3.93
C LYS A 9 12.70 -9.84 3.00
N TRP A 10 12.83 -10.00 1.69
CA TRP A 10 12.45 -8.97 0.71
C TRP A 10 11.13 -9.24 -0.03
N LEU A 11 10.67 -10.49 -0.05
CA LEU A 11 9.36 -10.87 -0.61
C LEU A 11 8.18 -10.06 0.00
N PRO A 12 8.16 -9.75 1.31
CA PRO A 12 7.14 -8.88 1.89
C PRO A 12 6.99 -7.54 1.19
N VAL A 13 8.09 -6.89 0.77
CA VAL A 13 8.04 -5.60 0.06
C VAL A 13 7.24 -5.73 -1.23
N VAL A 14 7.50 -6.78 -2.00
CA VAL A 14 6.83 -7.04 -3.28
C VAL A 14 5.35 -7.34 -3.05
N LEU A 15 5.04 -8.23 -2.10
CA LEU A 15 3.66 -8.58 -1.78
C LEU A 15 2.87 -7.39 -1.24
N LEU A 16 3.45 -6.59 -0.33
CA LEU A 16 2.84 -5.37 0.18
C LEU A 16 2.61 -4.33 -0.92
N SER A 17 3.55 -4.21 -1.88
CA SER A 17 3.40 -3.32 -3.04
C SER A 17 2.23 -3.74 -3.93
N LEU A 18 2.13 -5.03 -4.25
CA LEU A 18 1.01 -5.57 -5.02
C LEU A 18 -0.31 -5.46 -4.27
N SER A 19 -0.32 -5.75 -2.97
CA SER A 19 -1.47 -5.58 -2.09
C SER A 19 -1.98 -4.14 -2.15
N ASN A 20 -1.07 -3.17 -2.03
CA ASN A 20 -1.44 -1.77 -1.97
C ASN A 20 -2.12 -1.26 -3.24
N ILE A 21 -1.83 -1.84 -4.41
CA ILE A 21 -2.56 -1.52 -5.64
C ILE A 21 -4.05 -1.84 -5.44
N PHE A 22 -4.39 -3.05 -4.97
CA PHE A 22 -5.77 -3.42 -4.66
C PHE A 22 -6.37 -2.49 -3.59
N MET A 23 -5.63 -2.21 -2.52
CA MET A 23 -6.11 -1.32 -1.46
C MET A 23 -6.46 0.08 -1.98
N THR A 24 -5.59 0.64 -2.84
CA THR A 24 -5.78 1.97 -3.42
C THR A 24 -7.03 2.00 -4.30
N PHE A 25 -7.28 0.96 -5.10
CA PHE A 25 -8.52 0.85 -5.87
C PHE A 25 -9.75 0.64 -4.97
N ALA A 26 -9.64 -0.15 -3.91
CA ALA A 26 -10.74 -0.35 -2.96
C ALA A 26 -11.15 0.96 -2.27
N TRP A 27 -10.18 1.80 -1.89
CA TRP A 27 -10.42 3.07 -1.22
C TRP A 27 -10.83 4.23 -2.14
N TYR A 28 -10.23 4.33 -3.31
CA TYR A 28 -10.35 5.53 -4.15
C TYR A 28 -10.85 5.25 -5.57
N GLY A 29 -10.85 4.00 -6.02
CA GLY A 29 -11.28 3.62 -7.38
C GLY A 29 -12.70 4.08 -7.70
N HIS A 30 -13.59 4.01 -6.71
CA HIS A 30 -14.98 4.42 -6.84
C HIS A 30 -15.18 5.93 -6.98
N LEU A 31 -14.16 6.76 -6.75
CA LEU A 31 -14.27 8.23 -6.92
C LEU A 31 -14.53 8.64 -8.37
N ARG A 32 -14.29 7.76 -9.34
CA ARG A 32 -14.72 7.93 -10.74
C ARG A 32 -16.20 7.61 -10.99
N PHE A 33 -16.86 6.93 -10.06
CA PHE A 33 -18.22 6.41 -10.19
C PHE A 33 -19.16 7.02 -9.13
N LYS A 34 -19.12 8.36 -8.97
CA LYS A 34 -19.88 9.07 -7.92
C LYS A 34 -21.41 8.95 -8.06
N SER A 35 -21.91 8.59 -9.24
CA SER A 35 -23.34 8.34 -9.49
C SER A 35 -23.80 6.93 -9.13
N ALA A 36 -22.87 5.99 -8.87
CA ALA A 36 -23.21 4.64 -8.45
C ALA A 36 -23.79 4.64 -7.02
N SER A 37 -24.67 3.67 -6.73
CA SER A 37 -25.23 3.55 -5.37
C SER A 37 -24.13 3.25 -4.34
N LEU A 38 -24.22 3.86 -3.16
CA LEU A 38 -23.22 3.70 -2.10
C LEU A 38 -23.07 2.23 -1.67
N ILE A 39 -24.19 1.50 -1.56
CA ILE A 39 -24.17 0.08 -1.19
C ILE A 39 -23.39 -0.75 -2.21
N LEU A 40 -23.64 -0.52 -3.51
CA LEU A 40 -22.92 -1.22 -4.57
C LEU A 40 -21.41 -0.95 -4.51
N VAL A 41 -21.03 0.32 -4.33
CA VAL A 41 -19.63 0.72 -4.23
C VAL A 41 -18.96 0.06 -3.02
N ILE A 42 -19.61 0.04 -1.85
CA ILE A 42 -19.08 -0.61 -0.64
C ILE A 42 -18.83 -2.10 -0.89
N VAL A 43 -19.80 -2.80 -1.49
CA VAL A 43 -19.67 -4.25 -1.78
C VAL A 43 -18.52 -4.53 -2.77
N ILE A 44 -18.39 -3.71 -3.82
CA ILE A 44 -17.28 -3.83 -4.77
C ILE A 44 -15.93 -3.56 -4.08
N SER A 45 -15.83 -2.49 -3.27
CA SER A 45 -14.62 -2.17 -2.52
C SER A 45 -14.21 -3.31 -1.58
N TRP A 46 -15.17 -3.96 -0.91
CA TRP A 46 -14.91 -5.15 -0.11
C TRP A 46 -14.41 -6.33 -0.95
N GLY A 47 -15.00 -6.55 -2.13
CA GLY A 47 -14.54 -7.57 -3.07
C GLY A 47 -13.11 -7.35 -3.54
N ILE A 48 -12.68 -6.09 -3.74
CA ILE A 48 -11.30 -5.74 -4.07
C ILE A 48 -10.37 -5.95 -2.86
N ALA A 49 -10.79 -5.49 -1.68
CA ALA A 49 -10.01 -5.65 -0.44
C ALA A 49 -9.77 -7.12 -0.06
N PHE A 50 -10.64 -8.04 -0.47
CA PHE A 50 -10.38 -9.47 -0.29
C PHE A 50 -9.04 -9.92 -0.93
N PHE A 51 -8.76 -9.50 -2.17
CA PHE A 51 -7.52 -9.85 -2.87
C PHE A 51 -6.29 -9.16 -2.29
N GLU A 52 -6.46 -7.95 -1.76
CA GLU A 52 -5.46 -7.26 -0.94
C GLU A 52 -5.05 -8.15 0.24
N TYR A 53 -6.01 -8.63 1.03
CA TYR A 53 -5.72 -9.47 2.20
C TYR A 53 -5.02 -10.79 1.84
N CYS A 54 -5.31 -11.37 0.66
CA CYS A 54 -4.59 -12.55 0.17
C CYS A 54 -3.08 -12.31 -0.03
N LEU A 55 -2.64 -11.06 -0.18
CA LEU A 55 -1.24 -10.68 -0.34
C LEU A 55 -0.67 -10.09 0.96
N ALA A 56 -1.38 -9.16 1.60
CA ALA A 56 -0.93 -8.51 2.82
C ALA A 56 -0.74 -9.47 4.00
N VAL A 57 -1.64 -10.44 4.18
CA VAL A 57 -1.54 -11.37 5.32
C VAL A 57 -0.30 -12.26 5.21
N PRO A 58 -0.03 -12.94 4.07
CA PRO A 58 1.23 -13.67 3.90
C PRO A 58 2.46 -12.77 3.98
N ALA A 59 2.42 -11.56 3.41
CA ALA A 59 3.55 -10.63 3.45
C ALA A 59 3.96 -10.28 4.88
N ASN A 60 3.00 -9.94 5.73
CA ASN A 60 3.27 -9.58 7.11
C ASN A 60 3.70 -10.78 7.96
N ARG A 61 3.12 -11.97 7.72
CA ARG A 61 3.54 -13.20 8.43
C ARG A 61 4.96 -13.63 8.09
N ILE A 62 5.35 -13.54 6.81
CA ILE A 62 6.72 -13.83 6.38
C ILE A 62 7.66 -12.73 6.88
N GLY A 63 7.22 -11.47 6.79
CA GLY A 63 8.02 -10.31 7.16
C GLY A 63 8.29 -10.20 8.65
N SER A 64 7.38 -10.67 9.51
CA SER A 64 7.53 -10.58 10.97
C SER A 64 8.70 -11.39 11.54
N ASP A 65 9.26 -12.30 10.75
CA ASP A 65 10.48 -13.04 11.11
C ASP A 65 11.76 -12.21 10.93
N TYR A 66 11.70 -11.09 10.19
CA TYR A 66 12.87 -10.28 9.81
C TYR A 66 12.73 -8.79 10.14
N TRP A 67 11.50 -8.30 10.27
CA TRP A 67 11.16 -6.91 10.51
C TRP A 67 10.19 -6.85 11.69
N THR A 68 10.31 -5.81 12.51
CA THR A 68 9.32 -5.53 13.56
C THR A 68 7.97 -5.13 12.96
N ALA A 69 6.90 -5.27 13.75
CA ALA A 69 5.57 -4.81 13.32
C ALA A 69 5.55 -3.31 12.96
N ALA A 70 6.36 -2.50 13.66
CA ALA A 70 6.51 -1.07 13.38
C ALA A 70 7.15 -0.86 11.99
N GLU A 71 8.27 -1.53 11.71
CA GLU A 71 8.95 -1.46 10.41
C GLU A 71 8.06 -1.92 9.25
N LEU A 72 7.32 -3.03 9.41
CA LEU A 72 6.38 -3.52 8.39
C LEU A 72 5.27 -2.51 8.11
N LYS A 73 4.69 -1.92 9.16
CA LYS A 73 3.67 -0.89 9.00
C LYS A 73 4.23 0.36 8.33
N THR A 74 5.42 0.80 8.74
CA THR A 74 6.08 1.96 8.14
C THR A 74 6.41 1.73 6.66
N MET A 75 6.89 0.54 6.30
CA MET A 75 7.10 0.16 4.90
C MET A 75 5.79 0.26 4.11
N GLN A 76 4.69 -0.22 4.68
CA GLN A 76 3.37 -0.13 4.05
C GLN A 76 2.93 1.32 3.84
N GLU A 77 3.16 2.23 4.78
CA GLU A 77 2.81 3.66 4.61
C GLU A 77 3.59 4.31 3.46
N VAL A 78 4.90 4.05 3.38
CA VAL A 78 5.73 4.56 2.27
C VAL A 78 5.25 4.00 0.93
N ILE A 79 4.98 2.69 0.86
CA ILE A 79 4.41 2.05 -0.33
C ILE A 79 3.05 2.69 -0.69
N THR A 80 2.19 2.92 0.30
CA THR A 80 0.87 3.54 0.10
C THR A 80 0.99 4.89 -0.56
N LEU A 81 1.88 5.76 -0.09
CA LEU A 81 2.06 7.08 -0.69
C LEU A 81 2.57 6.99 -2.13
N VAL A 82 3.51 6.09 -2.41
CA VAL A 82 4.06 5.90 -3.76
C VAL A 82 2.98 5.38 -4.72
N VAL A 83 2.24 4.35 -4.32
CA VAL A 83 1.17 3.76 -5.14
C VAL A 83 0.02 4.76 -5.33
N PHE A 84 -0.39 5.45 -4.26
CA PHE A 84 -1.41 6.50 -4.33
C PHE A 84 -0.97 7.63 -5.27
N ALA A 85 0.30 8.04 -5.22
CA ALA A 85 0.78 9.10 -6.10
C ALA A 85 0.64 8.73 -7.59
N GLY A 86 1.04 7.51 -7.94
CA GLY A 86 0.84 6.97 -9.29
C GLY A 86 -0.64 6.85 -9.66
N PHE A 87 -1.48 6.36 -8.74
CA PHE A 87 -2.91 6.22 -8.94
C PHE A 87 -3.62 7.57 -9.14
N ALA A 88 -3.29 8.59 -8.35
CA ALA A 88 -3.88 9.93 -8.47
C ALA A 88 -3.64 10.51 -9.88
N VAL A 89 -2.40 10.44 -10.36
CA VAL A 89 -2.02 10.97 -11.68
C VAL A 89 -2.61 10.13 -12.82
N THR A 90 -2.51 8.80 -12.74
CA THR A 90 -2.87 7.91 -13.87
C THR A 90 -4.36 7.58 -13.92
N TYR A 91 -4.98 7.31 -12.78
CA TYR A 91 -6.39 6.94 -12.66
C TYR A 91 -7.26 8.14 -12.35
N LEU A 92 -7.02 8.92 -11.30
CA LEU A 92 -7.90 10.09 -11.00
C LEU A 92 -7.69 11.26 -11.97
N LYS A 93 -6.54 11.31 -12.66
CA LYS A 93 -6.10 12.46 -13.49
C LYS A 93 -5.93 13.73 -12.65
N GLU A 94 -5.57 13.56 -11.39
CA GLU A 94 -5.27 14.65 -10.46
C GLU A 94 -3.76 14.90 -10.43
N PRO A 95 -3.26 16.06 -10.88
CA PRO A 95 -1.85 16.34 -10.89
C PRO A 95 -1.33 16.60 -9.46
N LEU A 96 -0.21 15.98 -9.11
CA LEU A 96 0.47 16.21 -7.84
C LEU A 96 1.43 17.40 -7.97
N GLY A 97 1.07 18.51 -7.33
CA GLY A 97 1.95 19.68 -7.20
C GLY A 97 3.09 19.52 -6.18
N TRP A 98 4.00 20.50 -6.16
CA TRP A 98 5.19 20.51 -5.32
C TRP A 98 4.93 20.35 -3.82
N ASN A 99 3.85 20.92 -3.30
CA ASN A 99 3.51 20.77 -1.88
C ASN A 99 3.21 19.32 -1.51
N HIS A 100 2.58 18.54 -2.40
CA HIS A 100 2.36 17.11 -2.19
C HIS A 100 3.68 16.35 -2.19
N ALA A 101 4.58 16.66 -3.13
CA ALA A 101 5.89 16.02 -3.19
C ALA A 101 6.73 16.30 -1.93
N ILE A 102 6.75 17.54 -1.45
CA ILE A 102 7.43 17.91 -0.20
C ILE A 102 6.80 17.18 0.99
N GLY A 103 5.47 17.16 1.09
CA GLY A 103 4.77 16.44 2.15
C GLY A 103 5.11 14.95 2.17
N PHE A 104 5.05 14.28 1.01
CA PHE A 104 5.40 12.87 0.90
C PHE A 104 6.87 12.60 1.23
N ALA A 105 7.79 13.48 0.82
CA ALA A 105 9.19 13.37 1.17
C ALA A 105 9.42 13.49 2.68
N LEU A 106 8.75 14.42 3.37
CA LEU A 106 8.84 14.57 4.82
C LEU A 106 8.31 13.34 5.56
N ILE A 107 7.22 12.72 5.07
CA ILE A 107 6.70 11.47 5.63
C ILE A 107 7.72 10.33 5.43
N ALA A 108 8.31 10.21 4.24
CA ALA A 108 9.33 9.20 3.95
C ALA A 108 10.60 9.40 4.80
N ILE A 109 11.00 10.65 5.06
CA ILE A 109 12.10 10.96 5.97
C ILE A 109 11.75 10.51 7.39
N GLY A 110 10.55 10.83 7.89
CA GLY A 110 10.08 10.36 9.20
C GLY A 110 10.06 8.84 9.30
N ALA A 111 9.60 8.15 8.25
CA ALA A 111 9.61 6.70 8.14
C ALA A 111 11.03 6.11 8.30
N SER A 112 12.06 6.77 7.75
CA SER A 112 13.45 6.28 7.84
C SER A 112 13.98 6.16 9.27
N PHE A 113 13.47 6.95 10.21
CA PHE A 113 13.86 6.85 11.62
C PHE A 113 13.33 5.58 12.31
N VAL A 114 12.21 5.03 11.83
CA VAL A 114 11.61 3.80 12.39
C VAL A 114 12.51 2.58 12.14
N PHE A 115 13.32 2.59 11.08
CA PHE A 115 14.26 1.51 10.76
C PHE A 115 15.64 1.67 11.43
N ARG A 116 15.80 2.65 12.34
CA ARG A 116 17.05 2.90 13.08
C ARG A 116 17.00 2.46 14.55
N GLY A 117 15.88 1.87 14.98
CA GLY A 117 15.65 1.39 16.35
C GLY A 117 15.43 -0.11 16.39
#